data_AF-A0A9E7DCI9-F1
#
_entry.id   AF-A0A9E7DCI9-F1
#
_cell.length_a   1.000
_cell.length_b   1.000
_cell.length_c   1.000
_cell.angle_alpha   90.00
_cell.angle_beta   90.00
_cell.angle_gamma   90.00
#
_symmetry.space_group_name_H-M   'P 1'
#
loop_
_entity.id
_entity.type
_entity.pdbx_description
1 polymer ?
#
loop_
_entity_poly.entity_id
_entity_poly.type
_entity_poly.pdbx_seq_one_letter_code
_entity_poly.pdbx_strand_id
1 'polypeptide(L)'
;MPFWVRLHLYPSVQQVPDWVAELKDSDLPEGFSVVAPDNLTNVPTCRGDDIPYEKDKTYTTTVDGWIVSDNVVATARNIDTQFAYSDHNPVLLSFTLKSKE
;
A
#
# COMPACT_ATOMS: atom_id res chain seq x y z
N MET A 1 -10.39 -11.98 -3.89
CA MET A 1 -10.99 -11.19 -2.79
C MET A 1 -10.14 -9.93 -2.62
N PRO A 2 -10.54 -8.77 -3.17
CA PRO A 2 -9.64 -7.62 -3.37
C PRO A 2 -9.77 -6.61 -2.22
N PHE A 3 -9.09 -6.91 -1.11
CA PHE A 3 -8.81 -5.91 -0.08
C PHE A 3 -7.42 -5.35 -0.33
N TRP A 4 -7.32 -4.04 -0.51
CA TRP A 4 -6.09 -3.33 -0.84
C TRP A 4 -5.27 -3.03 0.41
N VAL A 5 -5.92 -2.47 1.42
CA VAL A 5 -5.39 -2.42 2.79
C VAL A 5 -5.85 -3.69 3.49
N ARG A 6 -4.92 -4.45 4.07
CA ARG A 6 -5.20 -5.68 4.83
C ARG A 6 -4.56 -5.59 6.21
N LEU A 7 -5.37 -5.88 7.23
CA LEU A 7 -4.95 -5.74 8.63
C LEU A 7 -3.86 -6.73 9.05
N HIS A 8 -3.72 -7.86 8.35
CA HIS A 8 -2.78 -8.94 8.72
C HIS A 8 -1.95 -9.42 7.53
N LEU A 9 -1.51 -8.51 6.66
CA LEU A 9 -0.72 -8.86 5.48
C LEU A 9 0.74 -9.20 5.82
N TYR A 10 1.31 -8.52 6.81
CA TYR A 10 2.70 -8.64 7.20
C TYR A 10 2.85 -9.21 8.61
N PRO A 11 3.93 -9.95 8.90
CA PRO A 11 4.20 -10.45 10.26
C PRO A 11 4.35 -9.31 11.26
N SER A 12 3.72 -9.46 12.43
CA SER A 12 3.85 -8.53 13.56
C SER A 12 3.46 -9.23 14.86
N VAL A 13 3.95 -8.70 15.99
CA VAL A 13 3.52 -9.10 17.34
C VAL A 13 2.67 -8.01 18.03
N GLN A 14 2.50 -6.85 17.39
CA GLN A 14 1.67 -5.76 17.88
C GLN A 14 0.20 -5.95 17.46
N GLN A 15 -0.71 -5.31 18.21
CA GLN A 15 -2.11 -5.26 17.82
C GLN A 15 -2.29 -4.38 16.58
N VAL A 16 -3.36 -4.65 15.82
CA VAL A 16 -3.77 -3.79 14.71
C VAL A 16 -4.24 -2.45 15.30
N PRO A 17 -3.67 -1.30 14.89
CA PRO A 17 -4.12 0.00 15.38
C PRO A 17 -5.54 0.36 14.89
N ASP A 18 -6.32 1.03 15.73
CA ASP A 18 -7.72 1.42 15.45
C ASP A 18 -7.88 2.38 14.26
N TRP A 19 -6.82 3.07 13.88
CA TRP A 19 -6.83 4.01 12.74
C TRP A 19 -6.73 3.31 11.38
N VAL A 20 -6.36 2.01 11.34
CA VAL A 20 -6.20 1.27 10.09
C VAL A 20 -7.57 0.82 9.59
N ALA A 21 -7.91 1.17 8.35
CA ALA A 21 -9.14 0.77 7.70
C ALA A 21 -8.85 -0.02 6.41
N GLU A 22 -9.69 -1.00 6.11
CA GLU A 22 -9.64 -1.71 4.83
C GLU A 22 -10.22 -0.85 3.70
N LEU A 23 -9.54 -0.81 2.55
CA LEU A 23 -10.05 -0.23 1.31
C LEU A 23 -10.43 -1.34 0.34
N LYS A 24 -11.67 -1.31 -0.15
CA LYS A 24 -12.27 -2.29 -1.06
C LYS A 24 -12.49 -1.64 -2.43
N ASP A 25 -12.52 -2.46 -3.48
CA ASP A 25 -12.89 -1.98 -4.82
C ASP A 25 -14.27 -1.30 -4.84
N SER A 26 -15.20 -1.76 -4.01
CA SER A 26 -16.55 -1.18 -3.89
C SER A 26 -16.57 0.23 -3.26
N ASP A 27 -15.48 0.64 -2.62
CA ASP A 27 -15.35 1.96 -2.02
C ASP A 27 -14.89 3.00 -3.06
N LEU A 28 -14.48 2.55 -4.26
CA LEU A 28 -14.01 3.41 -5.34
C LEU A 28 -15.17 3.84 -6.25
N PRO A 29 -15.14 5.08 -6.79
CA PRO A 29 -16.07 5.48 -7.83
C PRO A 29 -15.92 4.63 -9.10
N GLU A 30 -16.97 4.58 -9.91
CA GLU A 30 -16.93 3.94 -11.23
C GLU A 30 -15.80 4.53 -12.10
N GLY A 31 -15.08 3.66 -12.82
CA GLY A 31 -13.98 4.04 -13.69
C GLY A 31 -12.64 4.30 -12.97
N PHE A 32 -12.54 3.94 -11.69
CA PHE A 32 -11.30 3.97 -10.92
C PHE A 32 -10.93 2.60 -10.36
N SER A 33 -9.62 2.36 -10.25
CA SER A 33 -9.07 1.13 -9.66
C SER A 33 -7.77 1.44 -8.92
N VAL A 34 -7.41 0.61 -7.93
CA VAL A 34 -6.10 0.71 -7.27
C VAL A 34 -5.06 -0.08 -8.08
N VAL A 35 -3.83 0.42 -8.12
CA VAL A 35 -2.69 -0.25 -8.74
C VAL A 35 -1.94 -1.06 -7.69
N ALA A 36 -1.99 -2.39 -7.80
CA ALA A 36 -1.21 -3.25 -6.91
C ALA A 36 0.28 -3.10 -7.15
N PRO A 37 1.09 -2.87 -6.10
CA PRO A 37 2.51 -3.03 -6.23
C PRO A 37 2.85 -4.51 -6.44
N ASP A 38 3.81 -4.78 -7.32
CA ASP A 38 4.26 -6.14 -7.64
C ASP A 38 4.85 -6.91 -6.45
N ASN A 39 5.19 -6.19 -5.38
CA ASN A 39 5.75 -6.70 -4.13
C ASN A 39 4.84 -6.44 -2.92
N LEU A 40 3.53 -6.28 -3.12
CA LEU A 40 2.53 -6.01 -2.08
C LEU A 40 2.63 -6.97 -0.89
N THR A 41 2.89 -8.25 -1.09
CA THR A 41 2.95 -9.24 0.01
C THR A 41 4.28 -9.23 0.77
N ASN A 42 5.24 -8.39 0.38
CA ASN A 42 6.62 -8.45 0.86
C ASN A 42 7.12 -7.14 1.46
N VAL A 43 6.69 -6.00 0.92
CA VAL A 43 7.22 -4.69 1.32
C VAL A 43 6.06 -3.80 1.78
N PRO A 44 5.93 -3.55 3.10
CA PRO A 44 4.93 -2.61 3.62
C PRO A 44 5.27 -1.17 3.26
N THR A 45 4.23 -0.32 3.23
CA THR A 45 4.39 1.12 2.96
C THR A 45 4.39 1.96 4.22
N CYS A 46 3.83 1.46 5.33
CA CYS A 46 3.74 2.18 6.60
C CYS A 46 4.02 1.24 7.77
N ARG A 47 4.59 1.78 8.84
CA ARG A 47 4.77 1.11 10.15
C ARG A 47 4.10 1.91 11.26
N GLY A 48 3.82 1.26 12.38
CA GLY A 48 3.58 1.97 13.63
C GLY A 48 4.80 2.78 14.07
N ASP A 49 4.58 3.96 14.63
CA ASP A 49 5.59 4.92 15.09
C ASP A 49 5.69 5.01 16.63
N ASP A 50 4.99 4.12 17.35
CA ASP A 50 4.97 4.05 18.81
C ASP A 50 6.26 3.48 19.42
N ILE A 51 7.03 2.72 18.65
CA ILE A 51 8.34 2.16 19.00
C ILE A 51 9.36 2.34 17.87
N PRO A 52 10.67 2.18 18.14
CA PRO A 52 11.66 1.98 17.08
C PRO A 52 11.28 0.81 16.18
N TYR A 53 11.57 0.92 14.88
CA TYR A 53 11.24 -0.14 13.93
C TYR A 53 12.04 -1.42 14.23
N GLU A 54 11.32 -2.53 14.39
CA GLU A 54 11.87 -3.87 14.46
C GLU A 54 11.15 -4.77 13.45
N LYS A 55 11.91 -5.33 12.51
CA LYS A 55 11.38 -6.23 11.48
C LYS A 55 10.64 -7.42 12.11
N ASP A 56 9.50 -7.77 11.54
CA ASP A 56 8.59 -8.84 11.95
C ASP A 56 8.01 -8.69 13.38
N LYS A 57 8.25 -7.57 14.05
CA LYS A 57 7.68 -7.24 15.36
C LYS A 57 6.78 -6.02 15.28
N THR A 58 7.29 -4.90 14.76
CA THR A 58 6.51 -3.67 14.59
C THR A 58 5.36 -3.93 13.63
N TYR A 59 4.17 -3.44 13.96
CA TYR A 59 3.02 -3.49 13.07
C TYR A 59 3.35 -2.72 11.79
N THR A 60 3.12 -3.37 10.65
CA THR A 60 3.32 -2.78 9.33
C THR A 60 2.12 -3.07 8.47
N THR A 61 1.81 -2.15 7.55
CA THR A 61 0.65 -2.26 6.67
C THR A 61 0.92 -1.54 5.35
N THR A 62 0.01 -1.71 4.40
CA THR A 62 -0.06 -0.89 3.18
C THR A 62 -1.16 0.12 3.37
N VAL A 63 -0.81 1.40 3.47
CA VAL A 63 -1.77 2.52 3.42
C VAL A 63 -1.52 3.46 2.26
N ASP A 64 -0.33 3.37 1.66
CA ASP A 64 0.08 4.19 0.52
C ASP A 64 -0.07 3.40 -0.77
N GLY A 65 -0.51 4.08 -1.82
CA GLY A 65 -0.74 3.48 -3.11
C GLY A 65 -1.34 4.48 -4.08
N TRP A 66 -1.74 3.96 -5.24
CA TRP A 66 -2.25 4.77 -6.34
C TRP A 66 -3.62 4.28 -6.75
N ILE A 67 -4.58 5.20 -6.79
CA ILE A 67 -5.87 5.01 -7.46
C ILE A 67 -5.77 5.70 -8.81
N VAL A 68 -6.09 4.98 -9.88
CA VAL A 68 -5.99 5.46 -11.26
C VAL A 68 -7.33 5.33 -11.97
N SER A 69 -7.60 6.25 -12.90
CA SER A 69 -8.76 6.19 -13.79
C SER A 69 -8.51 5.28 -15.00
N ASP A 70 -9.58 4.83 -15.66
CA ASP A 70 -9.52 3.86 -16.77
C ASP A 70 -8.65 4.27 -17.97
N ASN A 71 -8.39 5.56 -18.15
CA ASN A 71 -7.50 6.06 -19.20
C ASN A 71 -6.00 5.95 -18.84
N VAL A 72 -5.66 5.39 -17.69
CA VAL A 72 -4.29 5.17 -17.23
C VAL A 72 -3.97 3.68 -17.23
N VAL A 73 -2.84 3.30 -17.83
CA VAL A 73 -2.23 1.97 -17.65
C VAL A 73 -1.04 2.15 -16.73
N ALA A 74 -0.97 1.42 -15.63
CA ALA A 74 0.05 1.62 -14.62
C ALA A 74 0.53 0.34 -13.94
N THR A 75 1.75 0.39 -13.43
CA THR A 75 2.37 -0.59 -12.53
C THR A 75 2.93 0.14 -11.32
N ALA A 76 2.85 -0.46 -10.14
CA ALA A 76 3.42 0.08 -8.92
C ALA A 76 4.49 -0.85 -8.34
N ARG A 77 5.37 -0.29 -7.51
CA ARG A 77 6.34 -1.04 -6.71
C ARG A 77 6.67 -0.27 -5.44
N ASN A 78 6.66 -0.96 -4.30
CA ASN A 78 7.09 -0.38 -3.03
C ASN A 78 8.63 -0.40 -2.96
N ILE A 79 9.23 0.71 -2.54
CA ILE A 79 10.68 0.85 -2.37
C ILE A 79 11.02 0.56 -0.92
N ASP A 80 11.63 -0.61 -0.68
CA ASP A 80 11.99 -1.03 0.67
C ASP A 80 13.24 -0.27 1.16
N THR A 81 13.01 0.69 2.06
CA THR A 81 14.08 1.41 2.76
C THR A 81 14.27 0.92 4.19
N GLN A 82 13.53 -0.13 4.59
CA GLN A 82 13.40 -0.57 5.98
C GLN A 82 13.07 0.59 6.94
N PHE A 83 12.26 1.54 6.47
CA PHE A 83 11.82 2.72 7.23
C PHE A 83 12.98 3.60 7.75
N ALA A 84 14.12 3.61 7.04
CA ALA A 84 15.31 4.35 7.47
C ALA A 84 15.12 5.87 7.50
N TYR A 85 14.14 6.39 6.76
CA TYR A 85 13.96 7.83 6.53
C TYR A 85 12.61 8.38 7.04
N SER A 86 11.62 7.51 7.23
CA SER A 86 10.27 7.82 7.69
C SER A 86 9.61 6.51 8.13
N ASP A 87 8.55 6.62 8.93
CA ASP A 87 7.54 5.59 9.14
C ASP A 87 6.83 5.13 7.84
N HIS A 88 7.07 5.80 6.71
CA HIS A 88 6.62 5.38 5.38
C HIS A 88 7.77 4.95 4.46
N ASN A 89 7.55 3.86 3.72
CA ASN A 89 8.31 3.46 2.54
C ASN A 89 7.68 4.07 1.27
N PRO A 90 8.47 4.61 0.32
CA PRO A 90 7.92 5.17 -0.92
C PRO A 90 7.24 4.13 -1.83
N VAL A 91 6.23 4.58 -2.59
CA VAL A 91 5.57 3.77 -3.63
C VAL A 91 5.81 4.39 -5.01
N LEU A 92 6.58 3.70 -5.84
CA LEU A 92 6.86 4.11 -7.21
C LEU A 92 5.69 3.74 -8.13
N LEU A 93 5.19 4.71 -8.90
CA LEU A 93 4.25 4.49 -10.01
C LEU A 93 4.97 4.65 -11.34
N SER A 94 4.79 3.70 -12.25
CA SER A 94 5.10 3.86 -13.67
C SER A 94 3.79 3.77 -14.45
N PHE A 95 3.51 4.76 -15.31
CA PHE A 95 2.23 4.82 -16.01
C PHE A 95 2.35 5.35 -17.44
N THR A 96 1.31 5.09 -18.22
CA THR A 96 1.11 5.66 -19.56
C THR A 96 -0.35 6.04 -19.70
N LEU A 97 -0.61 7.17 -20.37
CA LEU A 97 -1.96 7.59 -20.71
C LEU A 97 -2.39 6.90 -22.01
N LYS A 98 -3.60 6.33 -22.01
CA LYS A 98 -4.24 5.85 -23.22
C LYS A 98 -4.50 7.03 -24.15
N SER A 99 -4.28 6.84 -25.44
CA SER A 99 -4.66 7.82 -26.45
C SER A 99 -6.15 8.13 -26.34
N LYS A 100 -6.53 9.37 -26.61
CA LYS A 100 -7.95 9.67 -26.85
C LYS A 100 -8.31 9.03 -28.19
N GLU A 101 -9.33 8.18 -28.19
CA GLU A 101 -10.03 7.78 -29.41
C GLU A 101 -10.69 8.98 -30.07
#